data_AF-A0A8R1I8K9-F1
#
_entry.id   AF-A0A8R1I8K9-F1
#
_cell.length_a   1.000
_cell.length_b   1.000
_cell.length_c   1.000
_cell.angle_alpha   90.00
_cell.angle_beta   90.00
_cell.angle_gamma   90.00
#
_symmetry.space_group_name_H-M   'P 1'
#
loop_
_entity.id
_entity.type
_entity.pdbx_description
1 polymer ?
#
loop_
_entity_poly.entity_id
_entity_poly.type
_entity_poly.pdbx_seq_one_letter_code
_entity_poly.pdbx_strand_id
1 'polypeptide(L)'
;MYCHFFYVITYDPLEKVFFFSADTLEPDEELTAIIAADFSTDLSITDADREKLKDLRTKRSHSIQSDSSIAISLVDIIFAYCYDQRVNGWETTCESGWSCAKLSPSLSYFSLFNSIRQALICSVHRAITYSLYRSFELAIKVVEDVKEVFRRGRSAILHIFCDIHRIFVESGDFRYILNDLFITDYILWIQAVPDAIIAEVQEKLAEIGEIKKSDLHWELEVLETEANLERIHLDSDDEPND
;
A
#
# COMPACT_ATOMS: atom_id res chain seq x y z
N MET A 1 21.52 2.36 -10.97
CA MET A 1 21.04 1.84 -12.27
C MET A 1 19.88 0.85 -12.04
N TYR A 2 18.86 1.21 -11.26
CA TYR A 2 17.70 0.35 -11.01
C TYR A 2 16.51 1.25 -10.64
N CYS A 3 15.82 1.75 -11.68
CA CYS A 3 14.45 2.26 -11.59
C CYS A 3 13.85 2.38 -13.01
N HIS A 4 14.68 2.61 -14.02
CA HIS A 4 14.22 2.66 -15.43
C HIS A 4 13.99 1.29 -16.09
N PHE A 5 14.54 0.20 -15.56
CA PHE A 5 14.39 -1.12 -16.20
C PHE A 5 13.13 -1.89 -15.80
N PHE A 6 12.36 -1.40 -14.82
CA PHE A 6 11.10 -2.04 -14.40
C PHE A 6 9.87 -1.59 -15.20
N TYR A 7 10.04 -0.70 -16.18
CA TYR A 7 8.98 -0.33 -17.12
C TYR A 7 8.63 -1.43 -18.14
N VAL A 8 9.35 -2.55 -18.17
CA VAL A 8 9.33 -3.49 -19.32
C VAL A 8 8.55 -4.79 -19.05
N ILE A 9 8.00 -5.01 -17.85
CA ILE A 9 7.21 -6.23 -17.59
C ILE A 9 5.86 -5.86 -16.96
N THR A 10 4.88 -5.51 -17.80
CA THR A 10 3.52 -6.08 -17.87
C THR A 10 2.51 -5.11 -18.51
N TYR A 11 1.95 -5.53 -19.65
CA TYR A 11 0.68 -5.04 -20.25
C TYR A 11 0.66 -3.55 -20.66
N ASP A 12 -0.06 -3.25 -21.73
CA ASP A 12 -0.06 -1.94 -22.38
C ASP A 12 -0.38 -0.81 -21.37
N PRO A 13 0.52 0.17 -21.17
CA PRO A 13 0.25 1.34 -20.33
C PRO A 13 -1.08 2.02 -20.70
N LEU A 14 -1.45 1.99 -21.99
CA LEU A 14 -2.68 2.61 -22.50
C LEU A 14 -3.96 1.92 -21.97
N GLU A 15 -3.92 0.61 -21.75
CA GLU A 15 -5.08 -0.13 -21.24
C GLU A 15 -5.37 0.23 -19.77
N LYS A 16 -4.32 0.39 -18.97
CA LYS A 16 -4.45 0.83 -17.56
C LYS A 16 -4.90 2.29 -17.44
N VAL A 17 -4.40 3.14 -18.34
CA VAL A 17 -4.81 4.55 -18.48
C VAL A 17 -6.29 4.66 -18.85
N PHE A 18 -6.77 3.83 -19.77
CA PHE A 18 -8.18 3.78 -20.15
C PHE A 18 -9.07 3.44 -18.96
N PHE A 19 -8.72 2.40 -18.21
CA PHE A 19 -9.53 2.02 -17.06
C PHE A 19 -9.48 3.09 -15.93
N PHE A 20 -8.35 3.79 -15.70
CA PHE A 20 -8.28 4.86 -14.69
C PHE A 20 -9.21 6.03 -15.06
N SER A 21 -9.27 6.35 -16.35
CA SER A 21 -10.19 7.36 -16.89
C SER A 21 -11.64 6.93 -16.71
N ALA A 22 -11.95 5.64 -16.87
CA ALA A 22 -13.30 5.11 -16.66
C ALA A 22 -13.79 5.25 -15.21
N ASP A 23 -12.94 5.00 -14.21
CA ASP A 23 -13.29 5.19 -12.79
C ASP A 23 -13.51 6.67 -12.43
N THR A 24 -13.07 7.60 -13.27
CA THR A 24 -13.25 9.05 -13.07
C THR A 24 -14.61 9.55 -13.60
N LEU A 25 -15.34 8.72 -14.36
CA LEU A 25 -16.60 9.12 -15.01
C LEU A 25 -17.79 9.16 -14.05
N GLU A 26 -17.79 8.35 -12.99
CA GLU A 26 -18.88 8.30 -12.00
C GLU A 26 -18.36 8.57 -10.57
N PRO A 27 -18.89 9.58 -9.85
CA PRO A 27 -18.52 9.80 -8.47
C PRO A 27 -19.12 8.71 -7.58
N ASP A 28 -18.27 7.83 -7.08
CA ASP A 28 -18.67 6.81 -6.10
C ASP A 28 -18.80 7.43 -4.69
N GLU A 29 -20.03 7.45 -4.16
CA GLU A 29 -20.32 7.90 -2.80
C GLU A 29 -19.57 7.08 -1.74
N GLU A 30 -19.35 5.78 -1.99
CA GLU A 30 -18.62 4.86 -1.11
C GLU A 30 -17.13 5.24 -1.05
N LEU A 31 -16.51 5.47 -2.21
CA LEU A 31 -15.13 5.95 -2.30
C LEU A 31 -14.94 7.28 -1.58
N THR A 32 -15.86 8.22 -1.78
CA THR A 32 -15.82 9.53 -1.11
C THR A 32 -15.91 9.38 0.41
N ALA A 33 -16.77 8.49 0.90
CA ALA A 33 -16.88 8.16 2.32
C ALA A 33 -15.60 7.52 2.87
N ILE A 34 -14.98 6.59 2.12
CA ILE A 34 -13.72 5.95 2.48
C ILE A 34 -12.58 6.96 2.60
N ILE A 35 -12.50 7.94 1.70
CA ILE A 35 -11.47 9.00 1.72
C ILE A 35 -11.69 9.94 2.91
N ALA A 36 -12.94 10.31 3.17
CA ALA A 36 -13.32 11.21 4.26
C ALA A 36 -13.17 10.57 5.65
N ALA A 37 -13.26 9.24 5.75
CA ALA A 37 -13.17 8.52 7.01
C ALA A 37 -11.82 8.72 7.72
N ASP A 38 -11.89 8.97 9.03
CA ASP A 38 -10.72 9.05 9.90
C ASP A 38 -10.08 7.68 10.14
N PHE A 39 -8.82 7.71 10.55
CA PHE A 39 -8.09 6.50 10.94
C PHE A 39 -8.69 5.94 12.24
N SER A 40 -9.38 4.80 12.16
CA SER A 40 -10.19 4.27 13.28
C SER A 40 -9.72 2.92 13.83
N THR A 41 -8.67 2.30 13.27
CA THR A 41 -8.22 0.98 13.73
C THR A 41 -7.46 1.03 15.07
N ASP A 42 -7.72 0.05 15.94
CA ASP A 42 -6.91 -0.22 17.12
C ASP A 42 -5.73 -1.10 16.72
N LEU A 43 -4.52 -0.60 16.97
CA LEU A 43 -3.27 -1.30 16.64
C LEU A 43 -2.59 -1.85 17.90
N SER A 44 -3.37 -2.11 18.95
CA SER A 44 -2.87 -2.70 20.18
C SER A 44 -2.57 -4.19 19.99
N ILE A 45 -1.50 -4.67 20.64
CA ILE A 45 -1.14 -6.09 20.57
C ILE A 45 -2.25 -6.93 21.22
N THR A 46 -2.86 -7.78 20.40
CA THR A 46 -3.95 -8.68 20.77
C THR A 46 -3.42 -9.97 21.40
N ASP A 47 -4.30 -10.79 21.97
CA ASP A 47 -3.91 -12.11 22.48
C ASP A 47 -3.51 -13.08 21.36
N ALA A 48 -4.14 -12.98 20.19
CA ALA A 48 -3.76 -13.75 19.00
C ALA A 48 -2.32 -13.44 18.57
N ASP A 49 -1.92 -12.15 18.61
CA ASP A 49 -0.54 -11.76 18.33
C ASP A 49 0.41 -12.39 19.35
N ARG A 50 0.07 -12.34 20.64
CA ARG A 50 0.90 -12.92 21.70
C ARG A 50 1.09 -14.43 21.52
N GLU A 51 0.06 -15.14 21.09
CA GLU A 51 0.14 -16.57 20.78
C GLU A 51 1.10 -16.80 19.60
N LYS A 52 0.93 -16.05 18.51
CA LYS A 52 1.81 -16.16 17.35
C LYS A 52 3.28 -15.87 17.68
N LEU A 53 3.53 -14.83 18.48
CA LEU A 53 4.89 -14.44 18.87
C LEU A 53 5.57 -15.51 19.74
N LYS A 54 4.80 -16.26 20.55
CA LYS A 54 5.35 -17.39 21.31
C LYS A 54 5.85 -18.51 20.40
N ASP A 55 5.13 -18.80 19.32
CA ASP A 55 5.52 -19.85 18.35
C ASP A 55 6.79 -19.50 17.59
N LEU A 56 7.02 -18.21 17.33
CA LEU A 56 8.17 -17.72 16.56
C LEU A 56 9.46 -17.61 17.39
N ARG A 57 9.41 -17.74 18.71
CA ARG A 57 10.54 -17.53 19.66
C ARG A 57 11.81 -18.33 19.35
N THR A 58 11.70 -19.46 18.65
CA THR A 58 12.83 -20.37 18.38
C THR A 58 13.59 -20.02 17.09
N LYS A 59 13.03 -19.17 16.23
CA LYS A 59 13.64 -18.79 14.95
C LYS A 59 14.60 -17.61 15.15
N ARG A 60 15.78 -17.68 14.54
CA ARG A 60 16.72 -16.54 14.46
C ARG A 60 16.60 -15.90 13.09
N SER A 61 16.34 -14.60 13.07
CA SER A 61 16.47 -13.81 11.84
C SER A 61 17.96 -13.72 11.48
N HIS A 62 18.29 -14.04 10.23
CA HIS A 62 19.62 -13.83 9.66
C HIS A 62 19.45 -12.91 8.46
N SER A 63 19.41 -11.60 8.71
CA SER A 63 19.36 -10.65 7.60
C SER A 63 20.75 -10.44 7.01
N ILE A 64 20.83 -10.53 5.68
CA ILE A 64 22.00 -10.15 4.89
C ILE A 64 21.96 -8.64 4.56
N GLN A 65 20.79 -8.01 4.68
CA GLN A 65 20.57 -6.61 4.32
C GLN A 65 20.81 -5.68 5.50
N SER A 66 21.09 -4.41 5.20
CA SER A 66 21.18 -3.37 6.23
C SER A 66 19.82 -3.11 6.88
N ASP A 67 19.82 -2.81 8.18
CA ASP A 67 18.59 -2.49 8.92
C ASP A 67 17.81 -1.35 8.26
N SER A 68 18.50 -0.34 7.73
CA SER A 68 17.87 0.78 7.02
C SER A 68 17.14 0.33 5.75
N SER A 69 17.69 -0.62 4.99
CA SER A 69 17.03 -1.14 3.77
C SER A 69 15.75 -1.91 4.11
N ILE A 70 15.81 -2.76 5.15
CA ILE A 70 14.66 -3.52 5.65
C ILE A 70 13.59 -2.57 6.19
N ALA A 71 14.01 -1.50 6.87
CA ALA A 71 13.10 -0.51 7.41
C ALA A 71 12.37 0.27 6.30
N ILE A 72 13.01 0.52 5.16
CA ILE A 72 12.36 1.13 3.98
C ILE A 72 11.28 0.20 3.41
N SER A 73 11.55 -1.11 3.32
CA SER A 73 10.57 -2.07 2.80
C SER A 73 9.42 -2.38 3.77
N LEU A 74 9.51 -1.98 5.04
CA LEU A 74 8.32 -1.97 5.91
C LEU A 74 7.27 -0.98 5.41
N VAL A 75 7.70 0.16 4.87
CA VAL A 75 6.80 1.25 4.49
C VAL A 75 5.86 0.82 3.38
N ASP A 76 6.36 0.11 2.35
CA ASP A 76 5.51 -0.32 1.25
C ASP A 76 4.59 -1.49 1.61
N ILE A 77 5.03 -2.37 2.51
CA ILE A 77 4.18 -3.46 3.05
C ILE A 77 3.05 -2.88 3.90
N ILE A 78 3.36 -1.93 4.79
CA ILE A 78 2.34 -1.25 5.61
C ILE A 78 1.39 -0.43 4.72
N PHE A 79 1.91 0.24 3.69
CA PHE A 79 1.04 0.93 2.72
C PHE A 79 0.02 -0.03 2.10
N ALA A 80 0.46 -1.19 1.64
CA ALA A 80 -0.43 -2.19 1.03
C ALA A 80 -1.50 -2.68 2.00
N TYR A 81 -1.15 -2.89 3.26
CA TYR A 81 -2.09 -3.25 4.32
C TYR A 81 -3.08 -2.11 4.63
N CYS A 82 -2.60 -0.89 4.88
CA CYS A 82 -3.46 0.26 5.17
C CYS A 82 -4.42 0.56 4.02
N TYR A 83 -3.96 0.38 2.77
CA TYR A 83 -4.82 0.52 1.60
C TYR A 83 -5.99 -0.45 1.66
N ASP A 84 -5.69 -1.73 1.82
CA ASP A 84 -6.70 -2.78 1.87
C ASP A 84 -7.68 -2.58 3.02
N GLN A 85 -7.15 -2.33 4.23
CA GLN A 85 -8.00 -2.14 5.40
C GLN A 85 -8.89 -0.90 5.25
N ARG A 86 -8.37 0.23 4.76
CA ARG A 86 -9.20 1.42 4.54
C ARG A 86 -10.36 1.16 3.57
N VAL A 87 -10.09 0.50 2.44
CA VAL A 87 -11.10 0.17 1.44
C VAL A 87 -12.18 -0.76 2.01
N ASN A 88 -11.79 -1.68 2.88
CA ASN A 88 -12.70 -2.65 3.50
C ASN A 88 -13.24 -2.20 4.88
N GLY A 89 -13.19 -0.90 5.23
CA GLY A 89 -13.72 -0.41 6.50
C GLY A 89 -13.01 -0.94 7.76
N TRP A 90 -11.71 -1.25 7.63
CA TRP A 90 -10.84 -1.87 8.63
C TRP A 90 -11.21 -3.30 9.00
N GLU A 91 -11.84 -4.02 8.08
CA GLU A 91 -12.11 -5.45 8.18
C GLU A 91 -11.35 -6.23 7.09
N THR A 92 -10.88 -7.43 7.44
CA THR A 92 -10.20 -8.32 6.49
C THR A 92 -11.21 -9.10 5.66
N THR A 93 -10.97 -9.18 4.35
CA THR A 93 -11.79 -9.92 3.38
C THR A 93 -10.99 -11.04 2.70
N CYS A 94 -11.63 -11.84 1.84
CA CYS A 94 -10.94 -12.86 1.06
C CYS A 94 -9.92 -12.28 0.07
N GLU A 95 -10.10 -11.02 -0.36
CA GLU A 95 -9.20 -10.32 -1.29
C GLU A 95 -8.05 -9.61 -0.57
N SER A 96 -8.08 -9.49 0.76
CA SER A 96 -7.05 -8.79 1.54
C SER A 96 -5.64 -9.34 1.30
N GLY A 97 -5.52 -10.66 1.13
CA GLY A 97 -4.24 -11.28 0.80
C GLY A 97 -3.75 -10.93 -0.60
N TRP A 98 -4.66 -10.80 -1.57
CA TRP A 98 -4.31 -10.34 -2.90
C TRP A 98 -3.86 -8.88 -2.87
N SER A 99 -4.63 -8.00 -2.21
CA SER A 99 -4.30 -6.57 -2.09
C SER A 99 -2.95 -6.36 -1.42
N CYS A 100 -2.70 -6.95 -0.25
CA CYS A 100 -1.45 -6.81 0.49
C CYS A 100 -0.25 -7.30 -0.33
N ALA A 101 -0.36 -8.47 -0.96
CA ALA A 101 0.72 -9.05 -1.76
C ALA A 101 0.95 -8.25 -3.05
N LYS A 102 -0.11 -7.81 -3.73
CA LYS A 102 -0.02 -7.14 -5.03
C LYS A 102 0.39 -5.68 -4.88
N LEU A 103 -0.09 -4.95 -3.88
CA LEU A 103 0.20 -3.53 -3.76
C LEU A 103 1.61 -3.27 -3.23
N SER A 104 2.18 -4.15 -2.41
CA SER A 104 3.58 -4.04 -1.96
C SER A 104 4.56 -4.42 -3.08
N PRO A 105 5.41 -3.50 -3.58
CA PRO A 105 6.50 -3.84 -4.48
C PRO A 105 7.52 -4.82 -3.88
N SER A 106 7.77 -4.75 -2.56
CA SER A 106 8.70 -5.63 -1.86
C SER A 106 8.22 -7.08 -1.88
N LEU A 107 6.91 -7.33 -1.73
CA LEU A 107 6.33 -8.67 -1.75
C LEU A 107 6.09 -9.19 -3.18
N SER A 108 5.58 -8.36 -4.08
CA SER A 108 5.19 -8.82 -5.43
C SER A 108 6.33 -8.89 -6.43
N TYR A 109 7.33 -8.02 -6.31
CA TYR A 109 8.44 -7.90 -7.29
C TYR A 109 9.82 -7.96 -6.64
N PHE A 110 9.90 -8.22 -5.32
CA PHE A 110 11.18 -8.29 -4.60
C PHE A 110 12.00 -7.00 -4.75
N SER A 111 11.30 -5.86 -4.81
CA SER A 111 11.91 -4.57 -5.08
C SER A 111 12.68 -4.08 -3.85
N LEU A 112 13.86 -3.51 -4.08
CA LEU A 112 14.65 -2.85 -3.04
C LEU A 112 14.73 -1.36 -3.33
N PHE A 113 14.46 -0.56 -2.31
CA PHE A 113 14.44 0.89 -2.42
C PHE A 113 15.59 1.53 -1.62
N ASN A 114 16.11 2.63 -2.15
CA ASN A 114 17.14 3.42 -1.48
C ASN A 114 16.54 4.60 -0.70
N SER A 115 15.26 4.89 -0.89
CA SER A 115 14.54 6.01 -0.28
C SER A 115 13.10 5.63 0.00
N ILE A 116 12.58 6.09 1.14
CA ILE A 116 11.18 5.93 1.54
C ILE A 116 10.24 6.62 0.52
N ARG A 117 10.62 7.79 0.00
CA ARG A 117 9.83 8.49 -1.02
C ARG A 117 9.66 7.63 -2.28
N GLN A 118 10.71 6.93 -2.71
CA GLN A 118 10.64 6.03 -3.87
C GLN A 118 9.73 4.84 -3.60
N ALA A 119 9.80 4.25 -2.40
CA ALA A 119 8.92 3.16 -1.99
C ALA A 119 7.44 3.60 -2.03
N LEU A 120 7.13 4.76 -1.43
CA LEU A 120 5.78 5.33 -1.43
C LEU A 120 5.26 5.65 -2.83
N ILE A 121 6.06 6.35 -3.67
CA ILE A 121 5.67 6.65 -5.06
C ILE A 121 5.37 5.35 -5.81
N CYS A 122 6.21 4.32 -5.65
CA CYS A 122 5.98 3.03 -6.29
C CYS A 122 4.69 2.36 -5.78
N SER A 123 4.41 2.40 -4.49
CA SER A 123 3.17 1.84 -3.93
C SER A 123 1.92 2.61 -4.37
N VAL A 124 1.97 3.95 -4.42
CA VAL A 124 0.90 4.81 -4.95
C VAL A 124 0.63 4.46 -6.41
N HIS A 125 1.68 4.31 -7.21
CA HIS A 125 1.60 3.91 -8.61
C HIS A 125 0.87 2.57 -8.76
N ARG A 126 1.17 1.61 -7.89
CA ARG A 126 0.50 0.30 -7.90
C ARG A 126 -0.94 0.36 -7.44
N ALA A 127 -1.27 1.19 -6.45
CA ALA A 127 -2.64 1.38 -5.99
C ALA A 127 -3.55 1.89 -7.11
N ILE A 128 -3.13 2.92 -7.85
CA ILE A 128 -3.89 3.46 -8.98
C ILE A 128 -3.89 2.54 -10.22
N THR A 129 -3.08 1.49 -10.23
CA THR A 129 -2.99 0.54 -11.35
C THR A 129 -3.81 -0.72 -11.13
N TYR A 130 -3.67 -1.32 -9.94
CA TYR A 130 -4.09 -2.70 -9.69
C TYR A 130 -5.29 -2.80 -8.75
N SER A 131 -5.56 -1.77 -7.93
CA SER A 131 -6.60 -1.88 -6.92
C SER A 131 -8.02 -1.77 -7.49
N LEU A 132 -9.01 -2.09 -6.66
CA LEU A 132 -10.43 -1.87 -6.97
C LEU A 132 -10.73 -0.38 -7.22
N TYR A 133 -10.34 0.49 -6.28
CA TYR A 133 -10.54 1.93 -6.38
C TYR A 133 -9.30 2.64 -6.88
N ARG A 134 -9.21 2.96 -8.17
CA ARG A 134 -7.98 3.54 -8.73
C ARG A 134 -7.98 5.05 -8.59
N SER A 135 -7.97 5.51 -7.34
CA SER A 135 -7.99 6.93 -6.99
C SER A 135 -6.66 7.38 -6.41
N PHE A 136 -6.11 8.47 -6.98
CA PHE A 136 -4.92 9.11 -6.45
C PHE A 136 -5.17 9.70 -5.06
N GLU A 137 -6.33 10.31 -4.83
CA GLU A 137 -6.69 10.90 -3.55
C GLU A 137 -6.74 9.85 -2.43
N LEU A 138 -7.34 8.69 -2.71
CA LEU A 138 -7.33 7.55 -1.81
C LEU A 138 -5.90 7.10 -1.50
N ALA A 139 -5.05 6.97 -2.52
CA ALA A 139 -3.66 6.58 -2.33
C ALA A 139 -2.89 7.58 -1.44
N ILE A 140 -3.11 8.89 -1.60
CA ILE A 140 -2.50 9.91 -0.72
C ILE A 140 -3.05 9.83 0.70
N LYS A 141 -4.35 9.60 0.88
CA LYS A 141 -4.94 9.37 2.20
C LYS A 141 -4.29 8.17 2.91
N VAL A 142 -4.01 7.10 2.19
CA VAL A 142 -3.31 5.93 2.71
C VAL A 142 -1.85 6.24 3.09
N VAL A 143 -1.17 7.15 2.37
CA VAL A 143 0.17 7.62 2.81
C VAL A 143 0.09 8.28 4.18
N GLU A 144 -0.96 9.05 4.47
CA GLU A 144 -1.17 9.63 5.80
C GLU A 144 -1.46 8.57 6.87
N ASP A 145 -2.17 7.49 6.53
CA ASP A 145 -2.39 6.36 7.43
C ASP A 145 -1.08 5.64 7.79
N VAL A 146 -0.19 5.47 6.81
CA VAL A 146 1.14 4.91 7.05
C VAL A 146 1.89 5.79 8.05
N LYS A 147 1.86 7.11 7.89
CA LYS A 147 2.49 8.03 8.86
C LYS A 147 1.88 7.87 10.26
N GLU A 148 0.56 7.72 10.36
CA GLU A 148 -0.13 7.48 11.64
C GLU A 148 0.28 6.15 12.28
N VAL A 149 0.38 5.07 11.51
CA VAL A 149 0.87 3.77 11.98
C VAL A 149 2.27 3.89 12.56
N PHE A 150 3.18 4.53 11.82
CA PHE A 150 4.54 4.75 12.31
C PHE A 150 4.55 5.64 13.55
N ARG A 151 3.68 6.65 13.66
CA ARG A 151 3.54 7.49 14.87
C ARG A 151 3.15 6.69 16.11
N ARG A 152 2.32 5.65 15.97
CA ARG A 152 1.96 4.73 17.07
C ARG A 152 3.10 3.81 17.49
N GLY A 153 4.12 3.67 16.65
CA GLY A 153 5.40 3.05 16.98
C GLY A 153 5.43 1.54 16.79
N ARG A 154 6.48 0.90 17.35
CA ARG A 154 6.83 -0.50 17.10
C ARG A 154 5.68 -1.48 17.34
N SER A 155 4.94 -1.32 18.44
CA SER A 155 3.86 -2.26 18.79
C SER A 155 2.78 -2.30 17.72
N ALA A 156 2.44 -1.15 17.14
CA ALA A 156 1.46 -1.05 16.07
C ALA A 156 1.96 -1.70 14.78
N ILE A 157 3.23 -1.47 14.42
CA ILE A 157 3.88 -2.12 13.28
C ILE A 157 3.88 -3.64 13.46
N LEU A 158 4.24 -4.12 14.66
CA LEU A 158 4.28 -5.54 14.97
C LEU A 158 2.89 -6.19 14.88
N HIS A 159 1.85 -5.52 15.39
CA HIS A 159 0.47 -5.95 15.25
C HIS A 159 0.08 -6.16 13.77
N ILE A 160 0.34 -5.15 12.94
CA ILE A 160 0.05 -5.21 11.50
C ILE A 160 0.76 -6.40 10.83
N PHE A 161 2.02 -6.65 11.16
CA PHE A 161 2.73 -7.80 10.57
C PHE A 161 2.19 -9.15 11.04
N CYS A 162 1.71 -9.26 12.30
CA CYS A 162 0.99 -10.44 12.76
C CYS A 162 -0.33 -10.61 11.99
N ASP A 163 -1.04 -9.52 11.71
CA ASP A 163 -2.28 -9.56 10.97
C ASP A 163 -2.07 -9.93 9.48
N ILE A 164 -1.10 -9.31 8.80
CA ILE A 164 -0.68 -9.70 7.44
C ILE A 164 -0.31 -11.19 7.40
N HIS A 165 0.40 -11.68 8.42
CA HIS A 165 0.71 -13.10 8.49
C HIS A 165 -0.56 -13.95 8.50
N ARG A 166 -1.56 -13.60 9.32
CA ARG A 166 -2.86 -14.28 9.36
C ARG A 166 -3.58 -14.20 8.02
N ILE A 167 -3.65 -13.00 7.42
CA ILE A 167 -4.25 -12.76 6.11
C ILE A 167 -3.66 -13.70 5.05
N PHE A 168 -2.34 -13.87 4.99
CA PHE A 168 -1.70 -14.76 4.02
C PHE A 168 -1.92 -16.26 4.27
N VAL A 169 -2.28 -16.66 5.50
CA VAL A 169 -2.71 -18.04 5.77
C VAL A 169 -4.15 -18.26 5.30
N GLU A 170 -5.03 -17.27 5.51
CA GLU A 170 -6.48 -17.41 5.30
C GLU A 170 -6.93 -17.11 3.86
N SER A 171 -6.21 -16.25 3.14
CA SER A 171 -6.59 -15.75 1.80
C SER A 171 -6.38 -16.72 0.62
N GLY A 172 -5.89 -17.94 0.85
CA GLY A 172 -5.71 -18.93 -0.22
C GLY A 172 -4.56 -18.62 -1.22
N ASP A 173 -4.64 -19.20 -2.42
CA ASP A 173 -3.65 -19.15 -3.53
C ASP A 173 -2.17 -19.26 -3.14
N PHE A 174 -1.86 -20.09 -2.15
CA PHE A 174 -0.49 -20.33 -1.68
C PHE A 174 0.25 -19.05 -1.19
N ARG A 175 -0.47 -17.99 -0.82
CA ARG A 175 0.11 -16.73 -0.32
C ARG A 175 0.90 -16.89 0.98
N TYR A 176 0.61 -17.95 1.75
CA TYR A 176 1.36 -18.31 2.95
C TYR A 176 2.87 -18.48 2.69
N ILE A 177 3.29 -18.74 1.45
CA ILE A 177 4.72 -18.80 1.08
C ILE A 177 5.41 -17.45 1.38
N LEU A 178 4.70 -16.32 1.22
CA LEU A 178 5.24 -15.00 1.57
C LEU A 178 5.47 -14.85 3.08
N ASN A 179 4.77 -15.63 3.92
CA ASN A 179 5.05 -15.65 5.35
C ASN A 179 6.39 -16.29 5.66
N ASP A 180 6.72 -17.36 4.95
CA ASP A 180 8.00 -18.06 5.12
C ASP A 180 9.16 -17.28 4.48
N LEU A 181 8.91 -16.55 3.38
CA LEU A 181 9.94 -15.78 2.68
C LEU A 181 10.21 -14.40 3.31
N PHE A 182 9.19 -13.73 3.85
CA PHE A 182 9.29 -12.34 4.32
C PHE A 182 8.70 -12.15 5.71
N ILE A 183 7.40 -12.37 5.86
CA ILE A 183 6.65 -11.81 7.00
C ILE A 183 7.16 -12.35 8.33
N THR A 184 7.51 -13.63 8.41
CA THR A 184 8.09 -14.22 9.63
C THR A 184 9.40 -13.55 10.03
N ASP A 185 10.29 -13.29 9.07
CA ASP A 185 11.57 -12.67 9.33
C ASP A 185 11.43 -11.19 9.69
N TYR A 186 10.47 -10.48 9.09
CA TYR A 186 10.11 -9.13 9.51
C TYR A 186 9.59 -9.09 10.95
N ILE A 187 8.69 -10.00 11.34
CA ILE A 187 8.18 -10.07 12.72
C ILE A 187 9.34 -10.25 13.72
N LEU A 188 10.30 -11.12 13.40
CA LEU A 188 11.49 -11.35 14.24
C LEU A 188 12.41 -10.13 14.25
N TRP A 189 12.62 -9.49 13.10
CA TRP A 189 13.46 -8.31 12.97
C TRP A 189 12.88 -7.10 13.73
N ILE A 190 11.57 -6.85 13.63
CA ILE A 190 10.88 -5.75 14.32
C ILE A 190 11.04 -5.86 15.84
N GLN A 191 11.04 -7.09 16.37
CA GLN A 191 11.25 -7.34 17.80
C GLN A 191 12.70 -7.10 18.26
N ALA A 192 13.68 -7.24 17.36
CA ALA A 192 15.10 -7.20 17.68
C ALA A 192 15.78 -5.86 17.36
N VAL A 193 15.26 -5.12 16.39
CA VAL A 193 15.85 -3.87 15.90
C VAL A 193 15.93 -2.82 17.02
N PRO A 194 16.93 -1.93 17.03
CA PRO A 194 16.94 -0.77 17.93
C PRO A 194 15.79 0.22 17.63
N ASP A 195 15.23 0.86 18.66
CA ASP A 195 14.18 1.88 18.49
C ASP A 195 14.63 3.06 17.61
N ALA A 196 15.93 3.34 17.59
CA ALA A 196 16.53 4.39 16.77
C ALA A 196 16.27 4.22 15.27
N ILE A 197 16.21 2.98 14.76
CA ILE A 197 15.94 2.72 13.33
C ILE A 197 14.50 3.07 12.99
N ILE A 198 13.55 2.74 13.87
CA ILE A 198 12.13 3.09 13.67
C ILE A 198 11.94 4.61 13.78
N ALA A 199 12.65 5.25 14.71
CA ALA A 199 12.66 6.71 14.84
C ALA A 199 13.21 7.41 13.59
N GLU A 200 14.26 6.87 12.98
CA GLU A 200 14.80 7.38 11.71
C GLU A 200 13.77 7.29 10.57
N VAL A 201 13.00 6.21 10.50
CA VAL A 201 11.91 6.08 9.52
C VAL A 201 10.79 7.07 9.80
N GLN A 202 10.40 7.27 11.06
CA GLN A 202 9.40 8.25 11.46
C GLN A 202 9.81 9.68 11.07
N GLU A 203 11.06 10.07 11.34
CA GLU A 203 11.60 11.37 10.98
C GLU A 203 11.59 11.57 9.45
N LYS A 204 12.12 10.60 8.71
CA LYS A 204 12.11 10.64 7.24
C LYS A 204 10.70 10.68 6.66
N LEU A 205 9.73 9.97 7.25
CA LEU A 205 8.33 10.03 6.82
C LEU A 205 7.70 11.41 7.08
N ALA A 206 8.08 12.08 8.17
CA ALA A 206 7.63 13.44 8.48
C ALA A 206 8.26 14.49 7.55
N GLU A 207 9.49 14.28 7.10
CA GLU A 207 10.19 15.16 6.15
C GLU A 207 9.71 15.00 4.70
N ILE A 208 9.05 13.89 4.37
CA ILE A 208 8.51 13.69 3.02
C ILE A 208 7.40 14.70 2.76
N GLY A 209 7.71 15.65 1.87
CA GLY A 209 6.72 16.55 1.31
C GLY A 209 5.67 15.81 0.48
N GLU A 210 4.60 16.53 0.15
CA GLU A 210 3.47 16.03 -0.63
C GLU A 210 3.91 15.28 -1.89
N ILE A 211 3.27 14.13 -2.13
CA ILE A 211 3.43 13.38 -3.37
C ILE A 211 2.44 13.97 -4.36
N LYS A 212 2.94 14.42 -5.51
CA LYS A 212 2.14 15.06 -6.55
C LYS A 212 1.87 14.07 -7.68
N LYS A 213 0.81 14.32 -8.45
CA LYS A 213 0.49 13.53 -9.66
C LYS A 213 1.65 13.50 -10.66
N SER A 214 2.43 14.59 -10.75
CA SER A 214 3.61 14.69 -11.61
C SER A 214 4.77 13.78 -11.19
N ASP A 215 4.86 13.36 -9.92
CA ASP A 215 5.87 12.41 -9.45
C ASP A 215 5.67 10.99 -10.04
N LEU A 216 4.47 10.68 -10.56
CA LEU A 216 4.12 9.37 -11.12
C LEU A 216 4.49 9.22 -12.60
N HIS A 217 4.89 10.30 -13.27
CA HIS A 217 5.28 10.34 -14.68
C HIS A 217 4.24 9.78 -15.67
N TRP A 218 2.95 9.85 -15.32
CA TRP A 218 1.82 9.34 -16.10
C TRP A 218 0.93 10.45 -16.69
N GLU A 219 1.31 11.71 -16.53
CA GLU A 219 0.52 12.87 -17.00
C GLU A 219 -0.95 12.78 -16.57
N LEU A 220 -1.21 12.32 -15.34
CA LEU A 220 -2.56 12.06 -14.83
C LEU A 220 -3.51 13.26 -14.98
N GLU A 221 -2.99 14.48 -14.85
CA GLU A 221 -3.77 15.71 -15.02
C GLU A 221 -4.35 15.84 -16.44
N VAL A 222 -3.59 15.42 -17.47
CA VAL A 222 -4.05 15.40 -18.86
C VAL A 222 -5.16 14.38 -19.01
N LEU A 223 -4.95 13.16 -18.49
CA LEU A 223 -5.91 12.06 -18.57
C LEU A 223 -7.24 12.39 -17.87
N GLU A 224 -7.17 12.98 -16.69
CA GLU A 224 -8.35 13.45 -15.95
C GLU A 224 -9.09 14.56 -16.71
N THR A 225 -8.36 15.44 -17.40
CA THR A 225 -8.97 16.50 -18.22
C THR A 225 -9.67 15.91 -19.44
N GLU A 226 -9.04 14.97 -20.14
CA GLU A 226 -9.62 14.26 -21.29
C GLU A 226 -10.88 13.49 -20.88
N ALA A 227 -10.82 12.72 -19.79
CA ALA A 227 -11.98 12.01 -19.25
C ALA A 227 -13.14 12.94 -18.89
N ASN A 228 -12.83 14.11 -18.27
CA ASN A 228 -13.85 15.10 -17.94
C ASN A 228 -14.49 15.74 -19.18
N LEU A 229 -13.71 15.98 -20.24
CA LEU A 229 -14.24 16.50 -21.50
C LEU A 229 -15.16 15.48 -22.18
N GLU A 230 -14.79 14.21 -22.18
CA GLU A 230 -15.63 13.12 -22.70
C GLU A 230 -16.93 12.99 -21.89
N ARG A 231 -16.86 13.08 -20.55
CA ARG A 231 -18.05 13.06 -19.68
C ARG A 231 -19.04 14.17 -20.03
N ILE A 232 -18.54 15.41 -20.18
CA ILE A 232 -19.39 16.57 -20.56
C ILE A 232 -20.01 16.35 -21.94
N HIS A 233 -19.25 15.78 -22.89
CA HIS A 233 -19.78 15.50 -24.22
C HIS A 233 -20.94 14.49 -24.17
N LEU A 234 -20.80 13.40 -23.40
CA LEU A 234 -21.86 12.41 -23.21
C LEU A 234 -23.11 13.02 -22.58
N ASP A 235 -22.96 13.82 -21.52
CA ASP A 235 -24.07 14.51 -20.86
C ASP A 235 -24.84 15.45 -21.82
N SER A 236 -24.15 16.04 -22.81
CA SER A 236 -24.76 16.95 -23.79
C SER A 236 -25.50 16.25 -24.94
N ASP A 237 -25.16 15.00 -25.25
CA ASP A 237 -25.82 14.21 -26.30
C ASP A 237 -27.14 13.58 -25.81
N ASP A 238 -27.35 13.52 -24.49
CA ASP A 238 -28.56 13.00 -23.84
C ASP A 238 -29.68 14.05 -23.68
N GLU A 239 -29.46 15.31 -24.07
CA GLU A 239 -30.55 16.30 -24.12
C GLU A 239 -31.48 16.01 -25.31
N PRO A 240 -32.79 15.76 -25.09
CA PRO A 240 -33.72 15.53 -26.19
C PRO A 240 -33.84 16.79 -27.04
N ASN A 241 -33.58 16.67 -28.34
CA ASN A 241 -33.91 17.72 -29.30
C ASN A 241 -35.42 18.00 -29.24
N ASP A 242 -35.79 19.13 -28.63
CA ASP A 242 -37.15 19.71 -28.61
C ASP A 242 -37.69 19.97 -30.04
#